data_AF-A0A9E3K803-F1
#
_entry.id   AF-A0A9E3K803-F1
#
_cell.length_a   1.000
_cell.length_b   1.000
_cell.length_c   1.000
_cell.angle_alpha   90.00
_cell.angle_beta   90.00
_cell.angle_gamma   90.00
#
_symmetry.space_group_name_H-M   'P 1'
#
loop_
_entity.id
_entity.type
_entity.pdbx_description
1 polymer ?
#
loop_
_entity_poly.entity_id
_entity_poly.type
_entity_poly.pdbx_seq_one_letter_code
_entity_poly.pdbx_strand_id
1 'polypeptide(L)'
;MDPVLKTPTYQVILFILGSLLFLTLLVLLIIAFSRKQKTTNILLGFAIPIIMIGFPGIEYVKIGKSGGELKTLIQEVEANPTTENKAELEDAVAKVKEKQLTASGWIAVNKANVLIGDEDAVIEADESLMNKLKTEAQVQEYKSIQKAAVLQKEIKQSNPQTFEDSLQLKMAVQELEQLPLTDQQFKRAVVTNSKNAVSTAK
;
A
#
# COMPACT_ATOMS: atom_id res chain seq x y z
N MET A 1 -23.52 7.36 -8.77
CA MET A 1 -23.58 6.77 -7.42
C MET A 1 -22.15 6.68 -6.94
N ASP A 2 -21.75 7.64 -6.12
CA ASP A 2 -20.35 7.90 -5.78
C ASP A 2 -19.73 6.75 -4.97
N PRO A 3 -18.50 6.31 -5.29
CA PRO A 3 -17.73 5.47 -4.41
C PRO A 3 -17.08 6.37 -3.37
N VAL A 4 -17.83 6.77 -2.35
CA VAL A 4 -17.25 7.40 -1.17
C VAL A 4 -16.37 6.37 -0.48
N LEU A 5 -15.06 6.48 -0.78
CA LEU A 5 -13.93 6.18 0.08
C LEU A 5 -14.13 4.95 0.98
N LYS A 6 -13.65 3.80 0.50
CA LYS A 6 -13.35 2.64 1.35
C LYS A 6 -12.08 2.91 2.19
N THR A 7 -12.07 4.01 2.92
CA THR A 7 -11.23 4.13 4.12
C THR A 7 -11.67 3.04 5.08
N PRO A 8 -10.75 2.37 5.79
CA PRO A 8 -11.15 1.29 6.67
C PRO A 8 -12.11 1.85 7.72
N THR A 9 -13.32 1.29 7.80
CA THR A 9 -14.51 1.87 8.44
C THR A 9 -14.24 2.36 9.86
N TYR A 10 -13.29 1.73 10.57
CA TYR A 10 -12.87 2.10 11.91
C TYR A 10 -12.22 3.49 12.01
N GLN A 11 -11.43 3.93 11.01
CA GLN A 11 -10.76 5.24 11.05
C GLN A 11 -11.78 6.38 10.99
N VAL A 12 -12.77 6.26 10.11
CA VAL A 12 -13.85 7.25 9.99
C VAL A 12 -14.69 7.29 11.27
N ILE A 13 -15.01 6.13 11.84
CA ILE A 13 -15.76 6.04 13.10
C ILE A 13 -14.98 6.69 14.26
N LEU A 14 -13.67 6.40 14.41
CA LEU A 14 -12.81 7.01 15.43
C LEU A 14 -12.69 8.53 15.26
N PHE A 15 -12.59 9.01 14.01
CA PHE A 15 -12.52 10.43 13.71
C PHE A 15 -13.83 11.15 14.05
N ILE A 16 -14.98 10.61 13.63
CA ILE A 16 -16.31 11.17 13.95
C ILE A 16 -16.50 11.18 15.47
N LEU A 17 -16.23 10.07 16.15
CA LEU A 17 -16.42 9.93 17.59
C LEU A 17 -15.49 10.89 18.37
N GLY A 18 -14.22 10.98 17.98
CA GLY A 18 -13.25 11.90 18.56
C GLY A 18 -13.65 13.36 18.36
N SER A 19 -14.13 13.73 17.17
CA SER A 19 -14.61 15.09 16.88
C SER A 19 -15.86 15.45 17.68
N LEU A 20 -16.80 14.51 17.84
CA LEU A 20 -18.03 14.71 18.61
C LEU A 20 -17.73 14.89 20.11
N LEU A 21 -16.80 14.07 20.63
CA LEU A 21 -16.31 14.17 21.99
C LEU A 21 -15.59 15.51 22.21
N PHE A 22 -14.74 15.93 21.27
CA PHE A 22 -14.04 17.23 21.31
C PHE A 22 -15.02 18.40 21.39
N LEU A 23 -16.06 18.42 20.55
CA LEU A 23 -17.10 19.46 20.59
C LEU A 23 -17.84 19.47 21.93
N THR A 24 -18.18 18.30 22.45
CA THR A 24 -18.89 18.17 23.74
C THR A 24 -18.04 18.72 24.88
N LEU A 25 -16.75 18.36 24.94
CA LEU A 25 -15.80 18.91 25.91
C LEU A 25 -15.57 20.42 25.73
N LEU A 26 -15.60 20.93 24.50
CA LEU A 26 -15.50 22.36 24.22
C LEU A 26 -16.68 23.13 24.83
N VAL A 27 -17.91 22.63 24.66
CA VAL A 27 -19.10 23.24 25.27
C VAL A 27 -19.04 23.17 26.80
N LEU A 28 -18.65 22.02 27.37
CA LEU A 28 -18.46 21.89 28.81
C LEU A 28 -17.40 22.86 29.35
N LEU A 29 -16.31 23.07 28.61
CA LEU A 29 -15.25 24.00 29.00
C LEU A 29 -15.77 25.45 29.05
N ILE A 30 -16.54 25.87 28.04
CA ILE A 30 -17.15 27.21 28.00
C ILE A 30 -18.10 27.42 29.20
N ILE A 31 -18.90 26.40 29.53
CA ILE A 31 -19.82 26.43 30.68
C ILE A 31 -19.04 26.47 32.01
N ALA A 32 -18.02 25.62 32.16
CA ALA A 32 -17.20 25.56 33.37
C ALA A 32 -16.41 26.84 33.60
N PHE A 33 -15.94 27.46 32.51
CA PHE A 33 -15.30 28.78 32.54
C PHE A 33 -16.27 29.87 33.00
N SER A 34 -17.51 29.87 32.46
CA SER A 34 -18.57 30.79 32.87
C SER A 34 -18.98 30.62 34.34
N ARG A 35 -18.86 29.40 34.88
CA ARG A 35 -19.19 29.05 36.28
C ARG A 35 -18.00 29.15 37.25
N LYS A 36 -16.82 29.62 36.81
CA LYS A 36 -15.56 29.71 37.59
C LYS A 36 -15.17 28.39 38.29
N GLN A 37 -15.47 27.26 37.68
CA GLN A 37 -15.09 25.96 38.24
C GLN A 37 -13.65 25.59 37.89
N LYS A 38 -13.08 24.62 38.61
CA LYS A 38 -11.73 24.10 38.35
C LYS A 38 -11.69 23.43 36.96
N THR A 39 -11.18 24.15 35.96
CA THR A 39 -11.09 23.69 34.56
C THR A 39 -9.96 22.70 34.30
N THR A 40 -9.06 22.50 35.28
CA THR A 40 -7.89 21.60 35.17
C THR A 40 -8.29 20.16 34.78
N ASN A 41 -9.38 19.64 35.36
CA ASN A 41 -9.84 18.28 35.07
C ASN A 41 -10.46 18.16 33.66
N ILE A 42 -11.08 19.23 33.16
CA ILE A 42 -11.69 19.26 31.81
C ILE A 42 -10.59 19.36 30.75
N LEU A 43 -9.55 20.15 31.01
CA LEU A 43 -8.37 20.26 30.14
C LEU A 43 -7.64 18.92 29.99
N LEU A 44 -7.54 18.13 31.05
CA LEU A 44 -6.96 16.78 30.97
C LEU A 44 -7.79 15.86 30.08
N GLY A 45 -9.13 16.01 30.11
CA GLY A 45 -10.06 15.28 29.28
C GLY A 45 -9.93 15.57 27.77
N PHE A 46 -9.34 16.71 27.39
CA PHE A 46 -9.06 17.04 25.99
C PHE A 46 -7.93 16.19 25.38
N ALA A 47 -7.04 15.62 26.18
CA ALA A 47 -5.94 14.81 25.67
C ALA A 47 -6.46 13.58 24.89
N ILE A 48 -7.56 12.97 25.35
CA ILE A 48 -8.16 11.77 24.74
C ILE A 48 -8.66 12.03 23.31
N PRO A 49 -9.57 13.00 23.05
CA PRO A 49 -10.03 13.29 21.70
C PRO A 49 -8.91 13.84 20.81
N ILE A 50 -7.95 14.61 21.34
CA ILE A 50 -6.80 15.08 20.56
C ILE A 50 -5.96 13.91 20.06
N ILE A 51 -5.70 12.91 20.91
CA ILE A 51 -5.00 11.69 20.50
C ILE A 51 -5.84 10.89 19.50
N MET A 52 -7.15 10.72 19.72
CA MET A 52 -8.03 9.99 18.80
C MET A 52 -8.12 10.64 17.40
N ILE A 53 -8.16 11.97 17.32
CA ILE A 53 -8.18 12.71 16.05
C ILE A 53 -6.80 12.71 15.40
N GLY A 54 -5.73 12.83 16.21
CA GLY A 54 -4.35 12.92 15.74
C GLY A 54 -3.74 11.59 15.28
N PHE A 55 -4.14 10.46 15.85
CA PHE A 55 -3.55 9.14 15.59
C PHE A 55 -3.60 8.68 14.12
N PRO A 56 -4.70 8.83 13.36
CA PRO A 56 -4.69 8.51 11.92
C PRO A 56 -3.85 9.50 11.11
N GLY A 57 -3.73 10.77 11.53
CA GLY A 57 -2.99 11.80 10.79
C GLY A 57 -1.47 11.55 10.72
N ILE A 58 -0.90 10.87 11.71
CA ILE A 58 0.55 10.60 11.78
C ILE A 58 1.00 9.47 10.85
N GLU A 59 0.11 8.55 10.46
CA GLU A 59 0.43 7.52 9.45
C GLU A 59 0.45 8.10 8.03
N TYR A 60 -0.49 8.99 7.70
CA TYR A 60 -0.53 9.65 6.39
C TYR A 60 0.64 10.62 6.18
N VAL A 61 1.15 11.25 7.24
CA VAL A 61 2.29 12.19 7.15
C VAL A 61 3.66 11.45 7.19
N LYS A 62 3.73 10.23 7.74
CA LYS A 62 4.97 9.41 7.71
C LYS A 62 5.29 8.83 6.33
N ILE A 63 4.29 8.76 5.47
CA ILE A 63 4.53 8.63 4.04
C ILE A 63 4.81 10.06 3.57
N GLY A 64 6.07 10.51 3.63
CA GLY A 64 6.43 11.85 3.14
C GLY A 64 5.85 12.08 1.74
N LYS A 65 5.57 13.33 1.34
CA LYS A 65 4.85 13.70 0.09
C LYS A 65 5.11 12.77 -1.10
N SER A 66 6.38 12.40 -1.33
CA SER A 66 6.81 11.49 -2.41
C SER A 66 6.32 10.03 -2.30
N GLY A 67 6.14 9.47 -1.10
CA GLY A 67 5.54 8.15 -0.95
C GLY A 67 4.01 8.14 -1.12
N GLY A 68 3.37 9.28 -0.87
CA GLY A 68 1.93 9.46 -1.11
C GLY A 68 1.65 9.49 -2.61
N GLU A 69 2.43 10.30 -3.33
CA GLU A 69 2.45 10.36 -4.79
C GLU A 69 2.71 8.96 -5.41
N LEU A 70 3.73 8.24 -4.92
CA LEU A 70 4.02 6.88 -5.40
C LEU A 70 2.83 5.93 -5.20
N LYS A 71 2.17 5.98 -4.04
CA LYS A 71 1.01 5.11 -3.77
C LYS A 71 -0.18 5.45 -4.67
N THR A 72 -0.40 6.72 -4.96
CA THR A 72 -1.45 7.15 -5.89
C THR A 72 -1.16 6.66 -7.30
N LEU A 73 0.08 6.80 -7.79
CA LEU A 73 0.46 6.28 -9.11
C LEU A 73 0.35 4.76 -9.19
N ILE A 74 0.73 4.03 -8.12
CA ILE A 74 0.54 2.56 -8.05
C ILE A 74 -0.94 2.22 -8.26
N GLN A 75 -1.85 2.89 -7.54
CA GLN A 75 -3.29 2.65 -7.67
C GLN A 75 -3.81 2.98 -9.07
N GLU A 76 -3.25 4.02 -9.71
CA GLU A 76 -3.63 4.41 -11.05
C GLU A 76 -3.20 3.37 -12.09
N VAL A 77 -1.96 2.87 -11.98
CA VAL A 77 -1.43 1.79 -12.84
C VAL A 77 -2.15 0.47 -12.59
N GLU A 78 -2.54 0.17 -11.35
CA GLU A 78 -3.34 -1.01 -11.00
C GLU A 78 -4.74 -0.95 -11.59
N ALA A 79 -5.36 0.24 -11.63
CA ALA A 79 -6.70 0.43 -12.15
C ALA A 79 -6.73 0.43 -13.69
N ASN A 80 -5.80 1.16 -14.32
CA ASN A 80 -5.71 1.28 -15.78
C ASN A 80 -4.23 1.39 -16.21
N PRO A 81 -3.58 0.26 -16.54
CA PRO A 81 -2.18 0.29 -16.96
C PRO A 81 -2.05 0.87 -18.37
N THR A 82 -1.56 2.11 -18.46
CA THR A 82 -1.16 2.77 -19.71
C THR A 82 0.36 2.88 -19.80
N THR A 83 0.91 3.05 -21.00
CA THR A 83 2.36 3.28 -21.20
C THR A 83 2.82 4.57 -20.51
N GLU A 84 1.97 5.60 -20.50
CA GLU A 84 2.23 6.90 -19.88
C GLU A 84 2.31 6.77 -18.35
N ASN A 85 1.31 6.15 -17.72
CA ASN A 85 1.27 5.99 -16.27
C ASN A 85 2.38 5.06 -15.75
N LYS A 86 2.83 4.10 -16.57
CA LYS A 86 4.01 3.28 -16.24
C LYS A 86 5.31 4.07 -16.27
N ALA A 87 5.50 4.94 -17.27
CA ALA A 87 6.66 5.81 -17.34
C ALA A 87 6.70 6.81 -16.17
N GLU A 88 5.55 7.38 -15.81
CA GLU A 88 5.44 8.24 -14.63
C GLU A 88 5.74 7.50 -13.32
N LEU A 89 5.29 6.23 -13.21
CA LEU A 89 5.57 5.39 -12.05
C LEU A 89 7.07 5.05 -11.94
N GLU A 90 7.73 4.81 -13.06
CA GLU A 90 9.19 4.57 -13.12
C GLU A 90 9.97 5.80 -12.63
N ASP A 91 9.58 6.98 -13.13
CA ASP A 91 10.14 8.27 -12.71
C ASP A 91 9.94 8.53 -11.21
N ALA A 92 8.76 8.20 -10.68
CA ALA A 92 8.44 8.33 -9.27
C ALA A 92 9.28 7.35 -8.42
N VAL A 93 9.45 6.11 -8.87
CA VAL A 93 10.31 5.12 -8.20
C VAL A 93 11.75 5.61 -8.10
N ALA A 94 12.31 6.18 -9.17
CA ALA A 94 13.67 6.73 -9.17
C ALA A 94 13.84 7.85 -8.12
N LYS A 95 12.92 8.82 -8.12
CA LYS A 95 12.91 9.96 -7.16
C LYS A 95 12.75 9.52 -5.71
N VAL A 96 12.09 8.39 -5.48
CA VAL A 96 11.82 7.84 -4.14
C VAL A 96 13.01 6.99 -3.65
N LYS A 97 13.70 6.26 -4.53
CA LYS A 97 14.92 5.49 -4.21
C LYS A 97 16.07 6.38 -3.70
N GLU A 98 16.16 7.63 -4.15
CA GLU A 98 17.17 8.60 -3.69
C GLU A 98 16.95 9.11 -2.25
N LYS A 99 15.79 8.83 -1.65
CA LYS A 99 15.44 9.30 -0.30
C LYS A 99 15.57 8.17 0.71
N GLN A 100 15.71 8.52 2.00
CA GLN A 100 15.61 7.54 3.07
C GLN A 100 14.18 7.01 3.17
N LEU A 101 13.99 5.75 2.78
CA LEU A 101 12.69 5.09 2.77
C LEU A 101 12.39 4.38 4.09
N THR A 102 11.13 4.47 4.50
CA THR A 102 10.56 3.65 5.57
C THR A 102 10.30 2.23 5.06
N ALA A 103 10.05 1.28 5.97
CA ALA A 103 9.70 -0.10 5.62
C ALA A 103 8.51 -0.19 4.64
N SER A 104 7.49 0.63 4.84
CA SER A 104 6.33 0.71 3.92
C SER A 104 6.68 1.34 2.57
N GLY A 105 7.60 2.32 2.55
CA GLY A 105 8.12 2.89 1.30
C GLY A 105 8.84 1.86 0.45
N TRP A 106 9.63 0.98 1.08
CA TRP A 106 10.29 -0.14 0.37
C TRP A 106 9.30 -1.14 -0.20
N ILE A 107 8.25 -1.50 0.53
CA ILE A 107 7.19 -2.38 0.01
C ILE A 107 6.49 -1.72 -1.20
N ALA A 108 6.20 -0.41 -1.13
CA ALA A 108 5.59 0.32 -2.24
C ALA A 108 6.48 0.37 -3.48
N VAL A 109 7.78 0.66 -3.32
CA VAL A 109 8.75 0.64 -4.43
C VAL A 109 8.83 -0.73 -5.09
N ASN A 110 8.85 -1.82 -4.30
CA ASN A 110 8.89 -3.16 -4.86
C ASN A 110 7.58 -3.51 -5.59
N LYS A 111 6.41 -3.14 -5.07
CA LYS A 111 5.14 -3.28 -5.82
C LYS A 111 5.18 -2.51 -7.14
N ALA A 112 5.69 -1.28 -7.14
CA ALA A 112 5.82 -0.48 -8.34
C ALA A 112 6.74 -1.13 -9.38
N ASN A 113 7.91 -1.64 -8.98
CA ASN A 113 8.83 -2.36 -9.87
C ASN A 113 8.15 -3.57 -10.53
N VAL A 114 7.38 -4.37 -9.78
CA VAL A 114 6.59 -5.49 -10.35
C VAL A 114 5.56 -4.98 -11.38
N LEU A 115 4.88 -3.86 -11.13
CA LEU A 115 3.86 -3.32 -12.06
C LEU A 115 4.46 -2.74 -13.35
N ILE A 116 5.62 -2.09 -13.25
CA ILE A 116 6.35 -1.58 -14.41
C ILE A 116 6.94 -2.75 -15.22
N GLY A 117 7.26 -3.85 -14.54
CA GLY A 117 7.84 -5.05 -15.15
C GLY A 117 9.35 -5.13 -14.99
N ASP A 118 9.90 -4.47 -13.98
CA ASP A 118 11.28 -4.55 -13.51
C ASP A 118 11.33 -5.59 -12.37
N GLU A 119 11.11 -6.86 -12.70
CA GLU A 119 11.13 -7.93 -11.70
C GLU A 119 12.54 -8.13 -11.10
N ASP A 120 13.58 -7.81 -11.87
CA ASP A 120 14.98 -7.94 -11.46
C ASP A 120 15.30 -7.04 -10.27
N ALA A 121 14.84 -5.79 -10.29
CA ALA A 121 15.01 -4.88 -9.16
C ALA A 121 14.30 -5.33 -7.86
N VAL A 122 13.38 -6.31 -7.94
CA VAL A 122 12.68 -6.90 -6.78
C VAL A 122 13.34 -8.20 -6.34
N ILE A 123 13.87 -8.98 -7.28
CA ILE A 123 14.56 -10.24 -7.01
C ILE A 123 15.95 -9.97 -6.42
N GLU A 124 16.67 -8.99 -6.98
CA GLU A 124 17.99 -8.54 -6.51
C GLU A 124 17.92 -7.64 -5.27
N ALA A 125 16.70 -7.29 -4.84
CA ALA A 125 16.47 -6.48 -3.67
C ALA A 125 17.02 -7.18 -2.41
N ASP A 126 18.16 -6.66 -1.98
CA ASP A 126 19.08 -7.11 -0.93
C ASP A 126 18.39 -7.60 0.37
N GLU A 127 18.91 -8.67 0.98
CA GLU A 127 18.50 -9.18 2.31
C GLU A 127 18.50 -8.07 3.37
N SER A 128 19.30 -7.02 3.16
CA SER A 128 19.31 -5.80 3.98
C SER A 128 17.95 -5.10 4.08
N LEU A 129 17.03 -5.31 3.13
CA LEU A 129 15.64 -4.86 3.20
C LEU A 129 14.83 -5.64 4.21
N MET A 130 15.03 -6.96 4.32
CA MET A 130 14.33 -7.78 5.31
C MET A 130 14.61 -7.32 6.74
N ASN A 131 15.84 -6.85 7.00
CA ASN A 131 16.25 -6.27 8.29
C ASN A 131 15.64 -4.89 8.56
N LYS A 132 15.12 -4.20 7.54
CA LYS A 132 14.42 -2.91 7.67
C LYS A 132 12.92 -3.07 7.91
N LEU A 133 12.36 -4.25 7.62
CA LEU A 133 10.96 -4.59 7.89
C LEU A 133 10.79 -4.84 9.40
N LYS A 134 9.81 -4.17 10.01
CA LYS A 134 9.67 -4.14 11.47
C LYS A 134 8.67 -5.15 12.00
N THR A 135 7.81 -5.69 11.13
CA THR A 135 6.73 -6.60 11.52
C THR A 135 6.74 -7.86 10.66
N GLU A 136 6.30 -8.98 11.23
CA GLU A 136 6.14 -10.23 10.48
C GLU A 136 5.17 -10.08 9.30
N ALA A 137 4.12 -9.26 9.46
CA ALA A 137 3.19 -8.96 8.38
C ALA A 137 3.89 -8.28 7.18
N GLN A 138 4.78 -7.32 7.43
CA GLN A 138 5.58 -6.66 6.38
C GLN A 138 6.52 -7.64 5.69
N VAL A 139 7.15 -8.53 6.47
CA VAL A 139 8.04 -9.58 5.94
C VAL A 139 7.28 -10.55 5.03
N GLN A 140 6.09 -10.99 5.44
CA GLN A 140 5.26 -11.90 4.63
C GLN A 140 4.72 -11.21 3.38
N GLU A 141 4.33 -9.95 3.48
CA GLU A 141 3.90 -9.15 2.33
C GLU A 141 5.04 -9.02 1.31
N TYR A 142 6.24 -8.65 1.76
CA TYR A 142 7.42 -8.56 0.91
C TYR A 142 7.77 -9.88 0.22
N LYS A 143 7.80 -11.00 0.96
CA LYS A 143 8.03 -12.33 0.38
C LYS A 143 7.00 -12.69 -0.68
N SER A 144 5.74 -12.33 -0.48
CA SER A 144 4.67 -12.58 -1.44
C SER A 144 4.86 -11.76 -2.71
N ILE A 145 5.32 -10.50 -2.60
CA ILE A 145 5.64 -9.63 -3.73
C ILE A 145 6.86 -10.16 -4.49
N GLN A 146 7.92 -10.57 -3.78
CA GLN A 146 9.11 -11.16 -4.37
C GLN A 146 8.77 -12.44 -5.15
N LYS A 147 7.96 -13.33 -4.55
CA LYS A 147 7.49 -14.54 -5.21
C LYS A 147 6.64 -14.22 -6.45
N ALA A 148 5.81 -13.18 -6.39
CA ALA A 148 5.06 -12.72 -7.55
C ALA A 148 5.97 -12.21 -8.67
N ALA A 149 7.06 -11.51 -8.34
CA ALA A 149 8.06 -11.05 -9.31
C ALA A 149 8.79 -12.22 -9.98
N VAL A 150 9.21 -13.24 -9.23
CA VAL A 150 9.84 -14.45 -9.77
C VAL A 150 8.91 -15.14 -10.76
N LEU A 151 7.65 -15.38 -10.37
CA LEU A 151 6.67 -16.05 -11.24
C LEU A 151 6.35 -15.21 -12.48
N GLN A 152 6.26 -13.88 -12.37
CA GLN A 152 6.10 -13.01 -13.54
C GLN A 152 7.28 -13.08 -14.50
N LYS A 153 8.51 -13.07 -13.97
CA LYS A 153 9.72 -13.20 -14.77
C LYS A 153 9.77 -14.54 -15.50
N GLU A 154 9.48 -15.64 -14.80
CA GLU A 154 9.38 -16.97 -15.39
C GLU A 154 8.34 -17.01 -16.51
N ILE A 155 7.17 -16.40 -16.30
CA ILE A 155 6.11 -16.35 -17.30
C ILE A 155 6.50 -15.53 -18.53
N LYS A 156 7.20 -14.40 -18.35
CA LYS A 156 7.67 -13.55 -19.46
C LYS A 156 8.80 -14.20 -20.27
N GLN A 157 9.70 -14.91 -19.60
CA GLN A 157 10.87 -15.54 -20.22
C GLN A 157 10.57 -16.91 -20.82
N SER A 158 9.46 -17.54 -20.41
CA SER A 158 9.04 -18.82 -20.98
C SER A 158 8.57 -18.65 -22.43
N ASN A 159 9.18 -19.41 -23.33
CA ASN A 159 8.72 -19.60 -24.70
C ASN A 159 8.17 -21.03 -24.80
N PRO A 160 6.86 -21.25 -24.56
CA PRO A 160 6.32 -22.60 -24.49
C PRO A 160 6.31 -23.25 -25.87
N GLN A 161 7.25 -24.16 -26.11
CA GLN A 161 7.32 -24.93 -27.34
C GLN A 161 6.62 -26.29 -27.20
N THR A 162 6.38 -26.72 -25.96
CA THR A 162 5.74 -27.99 -25.64
C THR A 162 4.47 -27.83 -24.83
N PHE A 163 3.66 -28.89 -24.79
CA PHE A 163 2.48 -28.97 -23.93
C PHE A 163 2.87 -28.90 -22.44
N GLU A 164 4.02 -29.45 -22.07
CA GLU A 164 4.54 -29.40 -20.69
C GLU A 164 4.87 -27.95 -20.29
N ASP A 165 5.51 -27.17 -21.15
CA ASP A 165 5.79 -25.75 -20.89
C ASP A 165 4.51 -24.93 -20.72
N SER A 166 3.51 -25.23 -21.56
CA SER A 166 2.19 -24.61 -21.51
C SER A 166 1.45 -24.94 -20.20
N LEU A 167 1.66 -26.14 -19.67
CA LEU A 167 1.08 -26.59 -18.40
C LEU A 167 1.79 -25.92 -17.22
N GLN A 168 3.12 -25.82 -17.25
CA GLN A 168 3.91 -25.11 -16.24
C GLN A 168 3.54 -23.62 -16.16
N LEU A 169 3.37 -22.95 -17.30
CA LEU A 169 2.88 -21.57 -17.35
C LEU A 169 1.49 -21.40 -16.70
N LYS A 170 0.57 -22.33 -16.97
CA LYS A 170 -0.75 -22.30 -16.32
C LYS A 170 -0.65 -22.52 -14.82
N MET A 171 0.23 -23.42 -14.37
CA MET A 171 0.47 -23.66 -12.95
C MET A 171 1.09 -22.44 -12.26
N ALA A 172 2.05 -21.77 -12.91
CA ALA A 172 2.65 -20.54 -12.40
C ALA A 172 1.63 -19.40 -12.24
N VAL A 173 0.72 -19.24 -13.22
CA VAL A 173 -0.40 -18.29 -13.12
C VAL A 173 -1.36 -18.68 -11.98
N GLN A 174 -1.64 -19.98 -11.81
CA GLN A 174 -2.49 -20.46 -10.71
C GLN A 174 -1.83 -20.28 -9.34
N GLU A 175 -0.50 -20.43 -9.26
CA GLU A 175 0.26 -20.17 -8.05
C GLU A 175 0.23 -18.66 -7.68
N LEU A 176 0.40 -17.77 -8.67
CA LEU A 176 0.20 -16.32 -8.51
C LEU A 176 -1.21 -16.00 -7.94
N GLU A 177 -2.24 -16.68 -8.43
CA GLU A 177 -3.62 -16.52 -7.93
C GLU A 177 -3.82 -17.01 -6.50
N GLN A 178 -2.96 -17.91 -5.99
CA GLN A 178 -3.05 -18.43 -4.62
C GLN A 178 -2.15 -17.66 -3.63
N LEU A 179 -1.27 -16.78 -4.10
CA LEU A 179 -0.41 -16.01 -3.20
C LEU A 179 -1.22 -15.18 -2.19
N PRO A 180 -0.78 -15.13 -0.91
CA PRO A 180 -1.43 -14.37 0.16
C PRO A 180 -1.08 -12.88 0.05
N LEU A 181 -1.29 -12.28 -1.12
CA LEU A 181 -1.13 -10.85 -1.34
C LEU A 181 -2.26 -10.10 -0.63
N THR A 182 -1.89 -9.23 0.32
CA THR A 182 -2.83 -8.41 1.09
C THR A 182 -3.57 -7.41 0.19
N ASP A 183 -2.88 -6.90 -0.84
CA ASP A 183 -3.45 -5.97 -1.81
C ASP A 183 -4.12 -6.72 -2.97
N GLN A 184 -5.45 -6.68 -2.98
CA GLN A 184 -6.26 -7.38 -3.97
C GLN A 184 -6.24 -6.70 -5.35
N GLN A 185 -5.99 -5.40 -5.44
CA GLN A 185 -5.89 -4.70 -6.73
C GLN A 185 -4.55 -5.00 -7.38
N PHE A 186 -3.46 -4.90 -6.61
CA PHE A 186 -2.15 -5.38 -7.02
C PHE A 186 -2.18 -6.83 -7.53
N LYS A 187 -2.78 -7.75 -6.75
CA LYS A 187 -2.92 -9.16 -7.14
C LYS A 187 -3.62 -9.32 -8.50
N ARG A 188 -4.71 -8.60 -8.72
CA ARG A 188 -5.45 -8.65 -10.00
C ARG A 188 -4.62 -8.11 -11.14
N ALA A 189 -3.90 -7.00 -10.96
CA ALA A 189 -3.05 -6.42 -11.99
C ALA A 189 -1.91 -7.38 -12.38
N VAL A 190 -1.23 -7.96 -11.39
CA VAL A 190 -0.13 -8.92 -11.59
C VAL A 190 -0.62 -10.18 -12.33
N VAL A 191 -1.74 -10.75 -11.92
CA VAL A 191 -2.34 -11.93 -12.57
C VAL A 191 -2.80 -11.61 -13.99
N THR A 192 -3.42 -10.45 -14.21
CA THR A 192 -3.90 -10.03 -15.54
C THR A 192 -2.74 -9.85 -16.51
N ASN A 193 -1.66 -9.16 -16.08
CA ASN A 193 -0.45 -9.00 -16.89
C ASN A 193 0.17 -10.36 -17.25
N SER A 194 0.22 -11.28 -16.30
CA SER A 194 0.76 -12.63 -16.50
C SER A 194 -0.09 -13.46 -17.47
N LYS A 195 -1.43 -13.39 -17.34
CA LYS A 195 -2.36 -14.06 -18.28
C LYS A 195 -2.24 -13.51 -19.70
N ASN A 196 -2.10 -12.19 -19.84
CA ASN A 196 -1.90 -11.55 -21.12
C ASN A 196 -0.59 -12.01 -21.77
N ALA A 197 0.50 -12.09 -21.00
CA ALA A 197 1.79 -12.59 -21.47
C ALA A 197 1.70 -14.03 -22.00
N VAL A 198 1.01 -14.93 -21.28
CA VAL A 198 0.76 -16.31 -21.74
C VAL A 198 -0.12 -16.35 -22.99
N SER A 199 -1.09 -15.45 -23.12
CA SER A 199 -1.95 -15.38 -24.31
C SER A 199 -1.23 -14.86 -25.56
N THR A 200 -0.24 -13.98 -25.40
CA THR A 200 0.60 -13.47 -26.51
C THR A 200 1.73 -14.41 -26.90
N ALA A 201 2.07 -15.41 -26.08
CA ALA A 201 3.10 -16.40 -26.37
C ALA A 201 2.60 -17.59 -27.22
N LYS A 202 1.32 -17.61 -27.60
CA LYS A 202 0.70 -18.59 -28.51
C LYS A 202 0.70 -18.10 -29.95
#